data_AF-A0A6V8LZI6-F1
#
_entry.id   AF-A0A6V8LZI6-F1
#
_cell.length_a   1.000
_cell.length_b   1.000
_cell.length_c   1.000
_cell.angle_alpha   90.00
_cell.angle_beta   90.00
_cell.angle_gamma   90.00
#
_symmetry.space_group_name_H-M   'P 1'
#
loop_
_entity.id
_entity.type
_entity.pdbx_description
1 polymer ?
#
loop_
_entity_poly.entity_id
_entity_poly.type
_entity_poly.pdbx_seq_one_letter_code
_entity_poly.pdbx_strand_id
1 'polypeptide(L)'
;MQNGQSPQDVAPEEDVKADERPTENDCDKIKKIQEIIWSPFQTGKNTIASMFGSEACESKFDNLHDEITAKVFRRLVLRHGVLGIIERLSSCHEGNKFSFKDAEDDYLLSLRGLASAKGFRMEEILAAQDVETTEKKHAADEAGDPEETKAEGKATCCEGSRLKESESGMEQAFLRLPNTIRNYNLAVTDLFVEKALAYLSRKSDTYKMIGYVAASAGVLLMTVAIYYAHQFVFSDVSQANVSVDITHNIYGEVSYTKSIHWSVLVSGFIKTFTLFGLLVTMSVFSYRMAKALWDQAERIKDRRHALRQGRLFVHLNGGKLTIEEMERAFNWNVTQENAFSQFNSEAQAPWGNVVKELIITLRETAKASAQAIKNARDARKE
;
A
#
# COMPACT_ATOMS: atom_id res chain seq x y z
N MET A 1 64.21 22.30 -83.07
CA MET A 1 63.35 21.10 -82.92
C MET A 1 62.67 21.23 -81.56
N GLN A 2 61.46 21.77 -81.55
CA GLN A 2 60.20 21.06 -81.26
C GLN A 2 60.19 20.48 -79.83
N ASN A 3 59.62 21.21 -78.87
CA ASN A 3 58.22 21.11 -78.39
C ASN A 3 57.85 19.73 -77.85
N GLY A 4 57.65 19.66 -76.54
CA GLY A 4 57.06 18.54 -75.82
C GLY A 4 56.54 19.02 -74.46
N GLN A 5 55.31 19.56 -74.47
CA GLN A 5 54.50 19.81 -73.28
C GLN A 5 53.99 18.50 -72.69
N SER A 6 53.95 18.41 -71.36
CA SER A 6 53.02 17.55 -70.60
C SER A 6 52.95 18.07 -69.14
N PRO A 7 51.90 17.76 -68.36
CA PRO A 7 51.03 18.78 -67.75
C PRO A 7 51.26 19.01 -66.26
N GLN A 8 50.99 20.24 -65.80
CA GLN A 8 50.87 20.59 -64.39
C GLN A 8 49.48 20.19 -63.88
N ASP A 9 49.44 19.23 -62.95
CA ASP A 9 48.25 18.91 -62.17
C ASP A 9 48.00 20.04 -61.15
N VAL A 10 46.91 20.76 -61.39
CA VAL A 10 46.37 21.82 -60.54
C VAL A 10 45.67 21.15 -59.36
N ALA A 11 46.20 21.33 -58.15
CA ALA A 11 45.51 20.99 -56.93
C ALA A 11 44.26 21.89 -56.78
N PRO A 12 43.09 21.33 -56.44
CA PRO A 12 41.91 22.14 -56.17
C PRO A 12 42.08 22.84 -54.81
N GLU A 13 41.98 24.17 -54.80
CA GLU A 13 41.74 24.96 -53.60
C GLU A 13 40.45 24.46 -52.94
N GLU A 14 40.57 23.88 -51.74
CA GLU A 14 39.43 23.64 -50.87
C GLU A 14 38.91 24.99 -50.37
N ASP A 15 37.79 25.41 -50.97
CA ASP A 15 36.91 26.44 -50.45
C ASP A 15 36.54 26.11 -49.00
N VAL A 16 37.16 26.83 -48.06
CA VAL A 16 36.80 26.87 -46.65
C VAL A 16 35.37 27.40 -46.56
N LYS A 17 34.40 26.49 -46.50
CA LYS A 17 33.00 26.79 -46.21
C LYS A 17 32.92 27.56 -44.91
N ALA A 18 32.46 28.81 -45.05
CA ALA A 18 32.14 29.70 -43.97
C ALA A 18 31.22 29.02 -42.94
N ASP A 19 31.76 28.88 -41.74
CA ASP A 19 31.14 29.00 -40.42
C ASP A 19 29.61 29.27 -40.47
N GLU A 20 28.81 28.21 -40.61
CA GLU A 20 27.37 28.24 -40.39
C GLU A 20 27.13 28.44 -38.88
N ARG A 21 27.10 29.70 -38.44
CA ARG A 21 26.58 30.03 -37.12
C ARG A 21 25.15 29.53 -37.03
N PRO A 22 24.78 28.80 -35.96
CA PRO A 22 23.41 28.34 -35.77
C PRO A 22 22.50 29.56 -35.78
N THR A 23 21.60 29.58 -36.76
CA THR A 23 20.59 30.62 -36.86
C THR A 23 19.72 30.58 -35.60
N GLU A 24 19.25 31.74 -35.16
CA GLU A 24 18.45 31.92 -33.92
C GLU A 24 17.25 30.93 -33.82
N ASN A 25 16.76 30.46 -34.97
CA ASN A 25 15.72 29.43 -35.07
C ASN A 25 16.11 28.03 -34.57
N ASP A 26 17.39 27.66 -34.56
CA ASP A 26 17.82 26.33 -34.10
C ASP A 26 17.96 26.27 -32.57
N CYS A 27 18.24 27.40 -31.91
CA CYS A 27 18.16 27.49 -30.45
C CYS A 27 16.72 27.30 -29.95
N ASP A 28 15.72 27.81 -30.66
CA ASP A 28 14.32 27.64 -30.30
C ASP A 28 13.83 26.20 -30.53
N LYS A 29 14.31 25.51 -31.58
CA LYS A 29 14.04 24.08 -31.77
C LYS A 29 14.65 23.24 -30.65
N ILE A 30 15.87 23.53 -30.21
CA ILE A 30 16.53 22.82 -29.12
C ILE A 30 15.78 23.04 -27.80
N LYS A 31 15.33 24.27 -27.49
CA LYS A 31 14.47 24.55 -26.33
C LYS A 31 13.14 23.78 -26.38
N LYS A 32 12.49 23.73 -27.54
CA LYS A 32 11.21 23.02 -27.71
C LYS A 32 11.36 21.51 -27.52
N ILE A 33 12.47 20.92 -28.00
CA ILE A 33 12.80 19.51 -27.77
C ILE A 33 13.11 19.27 -26.28
N GLN A 34 13.80 20.20 -25.62
CA GLN A 34 14.04 20.13 -24.16
C GLN A 34 12.72 20.19 -23.36
N GLU A 35 11.79 21.08 -23.70
CA GLU A 35 10.48 21.14 -23.03
C GLU A 35 9.65 19.87 -23.23
N ILE A 36 9.68 19.28 -24.44
CA ILE A 36 8.98 18.03 -24.72
C ILE A 36 9.57 16.86 -23.91
N ILE A 37 10.90 16.79 -23.78
CA ILE A 37 11.58 15.73 -23.00
C ILE A 37 11.36 15.90 -21.48
N TRP A 38 11.23 17.13 -20.98
CA TRP A 38 11.05 17.41 -19.55
C TRP A 38 9.58 17.43 -19.08
N SER A 39 8.61 17.61 -20.00
CA SER A 39 7.18 17.63 -19.68
C SER A 39 6.64 16.36 -18.98
N PRO A 40 7.07 15.12 -19.32
CA PRO A 40 6.59 13.92 -18.63
C PRO A 40 7.14 13.84 -17.19
N PHE A 41 8.32 14.42 -16.95
CA PHE A 41 8.99 14.39 -15.65
C PHE A 41 8.36 15.39 -14.65
N GLN A 42 7.89 16.54 -15.11
CA GLN A 42 7.12 17.48 -14.27
C GLN A 42 5.70 16.98 -14.01
N THR A 43 5.04 16.41 -15.02
CA THR A 43 3.70 15.83 -14.83
C THR A 43 3.75 14.65 -13.85
N GLY A 44 4.77 13.80 -13.97
CA GLY A 44 5.04 12.71 -13.02
C GLY A 44 5.38 13.18 -11.61
N LYS A 45 6.10 14.29 -11.44
CA LYS A 45 6.38 14.86 -10.10
C LYS A 45 5.11 15.29 -9.36
N ASN A 46 4.12 15.86 -10.05
CA ASN A 46 2.86 16.24 -9.41
C ASN A 46 2.01 15.00 -9.06
N THR A 47 2.03 13.97 -9.90
CA THR A 47 1.33 12.69 -9.60
C THR A 47 2.00 11.94 -8.45
N ILE A 48 3.33 11.85 -8.44
CA ILE A 48 4.11 11.22 -7.37
C ILE A 48 4.02 12.04 -6.08
N ALA A 49 4.11 13.37 -6.12
CA ALA A 49 3.89 14.21 -4.94
C ALA A 49 2.45 14.12 -4.41
N SER A 50 1.45 13.92 -5.28
CA SER A 50 0.08 13.65 -4.83
C SER A 50 -0.11 12.23 -4.25
N MET A 51 0.69 11.25 -4.68
CA MET A 51 0.66 9.88 -4.16
C MET A 51 1.48 9.69 -2.88
N PHE A 52 2.58 10.44 -2.72
CA PHE A 52 3.51 10.33 -1.59
C PHE A 52 3.46 11.53 -0.62
N GLY A 53 2.66 12.55 -0.92
CA GLY A 53 2.38 13.69 -0.05
C GLY A 53 1.51 13.28 1.15
N SER A 54 2.10 12.52 2.07
CA SER A 54 1.46 12.06 3.31
C SER A 54 0.97 13.22 4.20
N GLU A 55 1.60 14.39 4.11
CA GLU A 55 1.30 15.53 5.00
C GLU A 55 0.05 16.33 4.58
N ALA A 56 -0.31 16.33 3.28
CA ALA A 56 -1.51 17.05 2.80
C ALA A 56 -2.82 16.26 3.04
N CYS A 57 -2.72 14.97 3.36
CA CYS A 57 -3.88 14.15 3.70
C CYS A 57 -4.34 14.34 5.15
N GLU A 58 -3.47 14.78 6.06
CA GLU A 58 -3.78 14.84 7.49
C GLU A 58 -4.75 15.98 7.83
N SER A 59 -4.65 17.16 7.18
CA SER A 59 -5.59 18.27 7.44
C SER A 59 -6.98 18.06 6.83
N LYS A 60 -7.09 17.30 5.72
CA LYS A 60 -8.39 16.83 5.21
C LYS A 60 -9.00 15.73 6.08
N PHE A 61 -8.21 15.13 6.97
CA PHE A 61 -8.63 13.99 7.78
C PHE A 61 -9.56 14.42 8.91
N ASP A 62 -9.29 15.58 9.51
CA ASP A 62 -10.11 16.13 10.59
C ASP A 62 -11.52 16.51 10.12
N ASN A 63 -11.63 17.13 8.94
CA ASN A 63 -12.94 17.45 8.35
C ASN A 63 -13.78 16.20 8.03
N LEU A 64 -13.15 15.08 7.67
CA LEU A 64 -13.87 13.82 7.41
C LEU A 64 -14.32 13.15 8.73
N HIS A 65 -13.56 13.32 9.81
CA HIS A 65 -13.95 12.83 11.13
C HIS A 65 -15.22 13.53 11.64
N ASP A 66 -15.38 14.82 11.33
CA ASP A 66 -16.58 15.57 11.65
C ASP A 66 -17.78 15.13 10.81
N GLU A 67 -17.59 14.82 9.53
CA GLU A 67 -18.67 14.32 8.66
C GLU A 67 -19.23 12.98 9.14
N ILE A 68 -18.36 12.03 9.49
CA ILE A 68 -18.77 10.73 10.03
C ILE A 68 -19.49 10.93 11.36
N THR A 69 -18.92 11.75 12.25
CA THR A 69 -19.55 12.04 13.55
C THR A 69 -20.93 12.67 13.35
N ALA A 70 -21.09 13.57 12.37
CA ALA A 70 -22.36 14.19 12.01
C ALA A 70 -23.37 13.18 11.43
N LYS A 71 -22.95 12.29 10.53
CA LYS A 71 -23.82 11.23 9.96
C LYS A 71 -24.30 10.26 11.03
N VAL A 72 -23.42 9.80 11.91
CA VAL A 72 -23.80 8.89 12.98
C VAL A 72 -24.68 9.59 14.00
N PHE A 73 -24.35 10.84 14.38
CA PHE A 73 -25.23 11.65 15.22
C PHE A 73 -26.63 11.80 14.60
N ARG A 74 -26.73 12.05 13.28
CA ARG A 74 -28.01 12.15 12.57
C ARG A 74 -28.79 10.83 12.63
N ARG A 75 -28.16 9.68 12.37
CA ARG A 75 -28.79 8.35 12.49
C ARG A 75 -29.25 8.04 13.90
N LEU A 76 -28.49 8.48 14.89
CA LEU A 76 -28.75 8.27 16.31
C LEU A 76 -29.94 9.11 16.78
N VAL A 77 -30.00 10.39 16.36
CA VAL A 77 -31.16 11.26 16.58
C VAL A 77 -32.41 10.68 15.91
N LEU A 78 -32.30 10.18 14.67
CA LEU A 78 -33.43 9.54 13.98
C LEU A 78 -33.92 8.28 14.72
N ARG A 79 -33.00 7.40 15.15
CA ARG A 79 -33.36 6.19 15.90
C ARG A 79 -33.99 6.50 17.25
N HIS A 80 -33.44 7.44 18.02
CA HIS A 80 -34.04 7.85 19.29
C HIS A 80 -35.38 8.55 19.11
N GLY A 81 -35.50 9.38 18.07
CA GLY A 81 -36.76 10.01 17.72
C GLY A 81 -37.86 8.99 17.41
N VAL A 82 -37.55 8.02 16.54
CA VAL A 82 -38.48 6.94 16.15
C VAL A 82 -38.82 6.04 17.34
N LEU A 83 -37.83 5.63 18.14
CA LEU A 83 -38.06 4.82 19.34
C LEU A 83 -38.91 5.56 20.38
N GLY A 84 -38.70 6.87 20.53
CA GLY A 84 -39.52 7.71 21.42
C GLY A 84 -40.98 7.79 20.95
N ILE A 85 -41.23 7.86 19.65
CA ILE A 85 -42.59 7.79 19.09
C ILE A 85 -43.21 6.42 19.35
N ILE A 86 -42.50 5.33 19.10
CA ILE A 86 -42.99 3.96 19.31
C ILE A 86 -43.30 3.71 20.79
N GLU A 87 -42.46 4.19 21.71
CA GLU A 87 -42.69 4.07 23.16
C GLU A 87 -43.94 4.84 23.60
N ARG A 88 -44.17 6.05 23.06
CA ARG A 88 -45.41 6.81 23.31
C ARG A 88 -46.63 6.10 22.73
N LEU A 89 -46.56 5.61 21.49
CA LEU A 89 -47.64 4.84 20.86
C LEU A 89 -47.98 3.58 21.67
N SER A 90 -46.95 2.86 22.15
CA SER A 90 -47.08 1.70 23.03
C SER A 90 -47.76 2.06 24.36
N SER A 91 -47.27 3.11 25.04
CA SER A 91 -47.80 3.55 26.34
C SER A 91 -49.24 4.04 26.25
N CYS A 92 -49.61 4.63 25.10
CA CYS A 92 -50.96 5.11 24.87
C CYS A 92 -51.92 4.03 24.36
N HIS A 93 -51.44 2.86 23.94
CA HIS A 93 -52.32 1.76 23.55
C HIS A 93 -53.08 1.17 24.76
N GLU A 94 -52.56 1.31 25.98
CA GLU A 94 -53.25 0.88 27.21
C GLU A 94 -54.37 1.84 27.67
N GLY A 95 -54.44 3.06 27.13
CA GLY A 95 -55.46 4.06 27.46
C GLY A 95 -56.20 4.53 26.21
N ASN A 96 -57.46 4.13 26.05
CA ASN A 96 -58.27 4.19 24.82
C ASN A 96 -58.61 5.59 24.22
N LYS A 97 -57.70 6.57 24.24
CA LYS A 97 -57.81 7.89 23.59
C LYS A 97 -56.42 8.43 23.22
N PHE A 98 -55.86 7.98 22.08
CA PHE A 98 -54.69 8.63 21.51
C PHE A 98 -54.98 9.17 20.12
N SER A 99 -54.80 10.49 19.94
CA SER A 99 -54.91 11.16 18.65
C SER A 99 -53.52 11.19 18.01
N PHE A 100 -53.37 10.49 16.88
CA PHE A 100 -52.09 10.38 16.15
C PHE A 100 -51.51 11.76 15.76
N LYS A 101 -52.36 12.77 15.56
CA LYS A 101 -51.96 14.13 15.22
C LYS A 101 -51.13 14.81 16.31
N ASP A 102 -51.46 14.58 17.58
CA ASP A 102 -50.78 15.24 18.69
C ASP A 102 -49.34 14.73 18.86
N ALA A 103 -49.07 13.48 18.47
CA ALA A 103 -47.73 12.90 18.49
C ALA A 103 -46.86 13.40 17.33
N GLU A 104 -47.45 13.65 16.17
CA GLU A 104 -46.77 14.13 14.97
C GLU A 104 -46.31 15.58 15.16
N ASP A 105 -47.18 16.44 15.69
CA ASP A 105 -46.86 17.85 15.94
C ASP A 105 -45.74 18.02 16.97
N ASP A 106 -45.73 17.20 18.02
CA ASP A 106 -44.71 17.23 19.08
C ASP A 106 -43.34 16.70 18.58
N TYR A 107 -43.35 15.72 17.67
CA TYR A 107 -42.14 15.24 16.99
C TYR A 107 -41.55 16.30 16.05
N LEU A 108 -42.40 16.96 15.26
CA LEU A 108 -41.98 18.05 14.39
C LEU A 108 -41.44 19.23 15.20
N LEU A 109 -42.01 19.54 16.37
CA LEU A 109 -41.50 20.58 17.26
C LEU A 109 -40.11 20.25 17.82
N SER A 110 -39.90 19.00 18.25
CA SER A 110 -38.60 18.49 18.72
C SER A 110 -37.53 18.58 17.62
N LEU A 111 -37.86 18.13 16.41
CA LEU A 111 -36.99 18.22 15.23
C LEU A 111 -36.67 19.68 14.87
N ARG A 112 -37.66 20.58 14.95
CA ARG A 112 -37.49 22.00 14.66
C ARG A 112 -36.61 22.70 15.71
N GLY A 113 -36.73 22.31 16.97
CA GLY A 113 -35.83 22.76 18.05
C GLY A 113 -34.39 22.32 17.84
N LEU A 114 -34.19 21.05 17.46
CA LEU A 114 -32.86 20.49 17.15
C LEU A 114 -32.23 21.10 15.89
N ALA A 115 -33.02 21.35 14.84
CA ALA A 115 -32.56 22.00 13.61
C ALA A 115 -32.18 23.47 13.86
N SER A 116 -33.00 24.19 14.62
CA SER A 116 -32.76 25.60 15.01
C SER A 116 -31.48 25.76 15.84
N ALA A 117 -31.23 24.87 16.80
CA ALA A 117 -30.06 24.93 17.68
C ALA A 117 -28.71 24.71 16.96
N LYS A 118 -28.71 24.07 15.77
CA LYS A 118 -27.50 23.80 14.99
C LYS A 118 -27.42 24.55 13.65
N GLY A 119 -28.38 25.44 13.37
CA GLY A 119 -28.40 26.20 12.12
C GLY A 119 -28.63 25.36 10.85
N PHE A 120 -29.16 24.14 10.97
CA PHE A 120 -29.49 23.30 9.81
C PHE A 120 -30.83 23.72 9.21
N ARG A 121 -30.89 23.90 7.89
CA ARG A 121 -32.18 24.09 7.19
C ARG A 121 -32.89 22.75 7.09
N MET A 122 -34.17 22.70 7.47
CA MET A 122 -34.96 21.45 7.45
C MET A 122 -35.05 20.81 6.05
N GLU A 123 -34.95 21.61 5.01
CA GLU A 123 -34.92 21.16 3.61
C GLU A 123 -33.74 20.21 3.31
N GLU A 124 -32.57 20.39 3.94
CA GLU A 124 -31.42 19.49 3.80
C GLU A 124 -31.57 18.17 4.56
N ILE A 125 -32.41 18.14 5.61
CA ILE A 125 -32.67 16.93 6.38
C ILE A 125 -33.63 16.03 5.61
N LEU A 126 -34.68 16.62 5.03
CA LEU A 126 -35.67 15.91 4.22
C LEU A 126 -35.08 15.43 2.88
N ALA A 127 -34.28 16.26 2.19
CA ALA A 127 -33.65 15.87 0.92
C ALA A 127 -32.66 14.70 1.05
N ALA A 128 -31.98 14.56 2.20
CA ALA A 128 -31.07 13.43 2.45
C ALA A 128 -31.81 12.09 2.64
N GLN A 129 -33.08 12.13 3.03
CA GLN A 129 -33.91 10.95 3.28
C GLN A 129 -34.45 10.34 1.97
N ASP A 130 -34.64 11.18 0.94
CA ASP A 130 -35.07 10.76 -0.41
C ASP A 130 -33.93 10.13 -1.23
N VAL A 131 -32.66 10.49 -0.95
CA VAL A 131 -31.50 9.89 -1.65
C VAL A 131 -31.22 8.45 -1.19
N GLU A 132 -31.42 8.16 0.10
CA GLU A 132 -31.16 6.82 0.69
C GLU A 132 -32.23 5.78 0.29
N THR A 133 -33.43 6.20 -0.14
CA THR A 133 -34.46 5.31 -0.70
C THR A 133 -34.23 4.96 -2.17
N THR A 134 -33.57 5.83 -2.95
CA THR A 134 -33.17 5.52 -4.34
C THR A 134 -31.98 4.56 -4.44
N GLU A 135 -30.99 4.63 -3.56
CA GLU A 135 -29.84 3.70 -3.58
C GLU A 135 -30.24 2.26 -3.17
N LYS A 136 -31.21 2.11 -2.27
CA LYS A 136 -31.70 0.77 -1.86
C LYS A 136 -32.56 0.08 -2.91
N LYS A 137 -33.18 0.82 -3.83
CA LYS A 137 -33.92 0.23 -4.95
C LYS A 137 -33.00 -0.35 -6.03
N HIS A 138 -31.81 0.21 -6.21
CA HIS A 138 -30.85 -0.34 -7.19
C HIS A 138 -30.05 -1.54 -6.67
N ALA A 139 -29.91 -1.72 -5.36
CA ALA A 139 -29.20 -2.87 -4.78
C ALA A 139 -30.06 -4.14 -4.64
N ALA A 140 -31.38 -4.06 -4.83
CA ALA A 140 -32.30 -5.19 -4.69
C ALA A 140 -32.46 -6.03 -5.98
N ASP A 141 -32.06 -5.50 -7.14
CA ASP A 141 -32.24 -6.17 -8.44
C ASP A 141 -31.03 -7.01 -8.89
N GLU A 142 -29.94 -7.10 -8.11
CA GLU A 142 -28.72 -7.87 -8.47
C GLU A 142 -28.44 -9.12 -7.61
N ALA A 143 -29.33 -9.50 -6.69
CA ALA A 143 -29.15 -10.71 -5.86
C ALA A 143 -29.77 -11.95 -6.51
N GLY A 144 -28.99 -12.65 -7.34
CA GLY A 144 -29.32 -13.98 -7.85
C GLY A 144 -29.44 -15.04 -6.75
N ASP A 145 -30.30 -16.03 -7.02
CA ASP A 145 -30.66 -17.15 -6.13
C ASP A 145 -29.44 -17.93 -5.59
N PRO A 146 -29.35 -18.20 -4.28
CA PRO A 146 -28.36 -19.11 -3.73
C PRO A 146 -28.87 -20.56 -3.75
N GLU A 147 -28.03 -21.41 -4.36
CA GLU A 147 -28.17 -22.85 -4.50
C GLU A 147 -28.07 -23.58 -3.15
N GLU A 148 -29.05 -24.44 -2.89
CA GLU A 148 -29.27 -25.19 -1.65
C GLU A 148 -28.27 -26.36 -1.55
N THR A 149 -27.33 -26.31 -0.59
CA THR A 149 -26.48 -27.47 -0.26
C THR A 149 -26.76 -27.98 1.15
N LYS A 150 -27.40 -29.15 1.21
CA LYS A 150 -27.60 -29.96 2.41
C LYS A 150 -26.27 -30.52 2.90
N ALA A 151 -25.91 -30.23 4.14
CA ALA A 151 -24.87 -30.95 4.88
C ALA A 151 -25.42 -31.40 6.23
N GLU A 152 -25.64 -32.71 6.35
CA GLU A 152 -25.93 -33.40 7.61
C GLU A 152 -24.64 -33.49 8.44
N GLY A 153 -24.66 -32.93 9.66
CA GLY A 153 -23.54 -32.95 10.59
C GLY A 153 -24.01 -33.26 12.01
N LYS A 154 -23.67 -34.45 12.48
CA LYS A 154 -23.92 -35.04 13.80
C LYS A 154 -23.76 -34.06 14.97
N ALA A 155 -24.82 -33.94 15.77
CA ALA A 155 -24.79 -33.35 17.09
C ALA A 155 -24.17 -34.33 18.09
N THR A 156 -23.04 -33.96 18.67
CA THR A 156 -22.45 -34.64 19.84
C THR A 156 -22.89 -33.88 21.08
N CYS A 157 -23.68 -34.53 21.94
CA CYS A 157 -23.99 -34.08 23.29
C CYS A 157 -22.70 -33.86 24.08
N CYS A 158 -22.50 -32.64 24.58
CA CYS A 158 -21.62 -32.40 25.72
C CYS A 158 -22.47 -32.11 26.95
N GLU A 159 -22.41 -33.07 27.84
CA GLU A 159 -23.07 -33.16 29.13
C GLU A 159 -22.19 -32.50 30.20
N GLY A 160 -22.82 -31.67 31.04
CA GLY A 160 -22.44 -31.51 32.44
C GLY A 160 -21.14 -30.76 32.77
N SER A 161 -21.24 -29.45 33.03
CA SER A 161 -20.42 -28.79 34.04
C SER A 161 -21.24 -27.73 34.76
N ARG A 162 -21.68 -28.12 35.95
CA ARG A 162 -22.47 -27.40 36.94
C ARG A 162 -21.64 -26.25 37.51
N LEU A 163 -21.67 -25.08 36.88
CA LEU A 163 -21.11 -23.84 37.43
C LEU A 163 -22.24 -22.92 37.91
N LYS A 164 -22.43 -22.97 39.24
CA LYS A 164 -22.81 -21.89 40.16
C LYS A 164 -24.03 -21.01 39.82
N GLU A 165 -25.10 -21.23 40.59
CA GLU A 165 -26.30 -20.41 40.79
C GLU A 165 -26.05 -18.96 41.31
N SER A 166 -24.85 -18.40 41.13
CA SER A 166 -24.48 -17.05 41.61
C SER A 166 -24.74 -15.94 40.60
N GLU A 167 -25.05 -16.25 39.33
CA GLU A 167 -25.29 -15.23 38.28
C GLU A 167 -26.76 -14.80 38.17
N SER A 168 -27.71 -15.55 38.75
CA SER A 168 -29.16 -15.28 38.63
C SER A 168 -29.61 -13.97 39.29
N GLY A 169 -28.83 -13.42 40.22
CA GLY A 169 -29.11 -12.12 40.84
C GLY A 169 -28.75 -10.91 39.98
N MET A 170 -27.76 -11.04 39.08
CA MET A 170 -27.32 -9.94 38.22
C MET A 170 -28.22 -9.78 37.00
N GLU A 171 -28.71 -10.89 36.43
CA GLU A 171 -29.72 -10.89 35.35
C GLU A 171 -31.06 -10.27 35.79
N GLN A 172 -31.47 -10.38 37.06
CA GLN A 172 -32.70 -9.73 37.52
C GLN A 172 -32.54 -8.23 37.80
N ALA A 173 -31.33 -7.76 38.13
CA ALA A 173 -31.03 -6.33 38.23
C ALA A 173 -31.00 -5.64 36.85
N PHE A 174 -30.79 -6.41 35.77
CA PHE A 174 -30.75 -5.94 34.39
C PHE A 174 -32.12 -5.47 33.86
N LEU A 175 -33.21 -6.16 34.20
CA LEU A 175 -34.58 -5.76 33.82
C LEU A 175 -35.07 -4.48 34.51
N ARG A 176 -34.32 -3.95 35.50
CA ARG A 176 -34.74 -2.80 36.30
C ARG A 176 -34.19 -1.45 35.86
N LEU A 177 -33.32 -1.38 34.85
CA LEU A 177 -32.92 -0.07 34.35
C LEU A 177 -34.03 0.56 33.51
N PRO A 178 -34.24 1.89 33.63
CA PRO A 178 -35.07 2.62 32.70
C PRO A 178 -34.62 2.39 31.26
N ASN A 179 -35.56 2.06 30.37
CA ASN A 179 -35.31 1.81 28.95
C ASN A 179 -34.53 2.96 28.28
N THR A 180 -34.71 4.19 28.76
CA THR A 180 -34.04 5.40 28.28
C THR A 180 -32.51 5.33 28.44
N ILE A 181 -32.02 4.92 29.61
CA ILE A 181 -30.58 4.81 29.90
C ILE A 181 -29.97 3.68 29.08
N ARG A 182 -30.68 2.55 28.94
CA ARG A 182 -30.25 1.43 28.11
C ARG A 182 -30.08 1.84 26.66
N ASN A 183 -31.10 2.49 26.09
CA ASN A 183 -31.07 2.93 24.70
C ASN A 183 -29.95 3.97 24.47
N TYR A 184 -29.72 4.88 25.43
CA TYR A 184 -28.62 5.84 25.36
C TYR A 184 -27.26 5.13 25.33
N ASN A 185 -27.02 4.17 26.23
CA ASN A 185 -25.75 3.44 26.27
C ASN A 185 -25.51 2.66 24.96
N LEU A 186 -26.54 1.99 24.44
CA LEU A 186 -26.47 1.28 23.15
C LEU A 186 -26.13 2.24 22.00
N ALA A 187 -26.79 3.40 21.99
CA ALA A 187 -26.57 4.42 20.97
C ALA A 187 -25.14 4.99 21.02
N VAL A 188 -24.62 5.26 22.21
CA VAL A 188 -23.24 5.72 22.41
C VAL A 188 -22.24 4.65 21.97
N THR A 189 -22.48 3.37 22.29
CA THR A 189 -21.61 2.28 21.84
C THR A 189 -21.64 2.12 20.32
N ASP A 190 -22.81 2.27 19.70
CA ASP A 190 -22.95 2.29 18.23
C ASP A 190 -22.12 3.40 17.60
N LEU A 191 -22.15 4.60 18.19
CA LEU A 191 -21.38 5.76 17.72
C LEU A 191 -19.87 5.51 17.74
N PHE A 192 -19.35 4.98 18.85
CA PHE A 192 -17.92 4.69 18.97
C PHE A 192 -17.48 3.56 18.04
N VAL A 193 -18.26 2.48 17.94
CA VAL A 193 -17.93 1.35 17.06
C VAL A 193 -17.98 1.78 15.59
N GLU A 194 -18.98 2.54 15.16
CA GLU A 194 -19.09 3.00 13.77
C GLU A 194 -17.92 3.93 13.41
N LYS A 195 -17.53 4.84 14.32
CA LYS A 195 -16.34 5.69 14.14
C LYS A 195 -15.05 4.86 14.04
N ALA A 196 -14.88 3.86 14.90
CA ALA A 196 -13.72 2.96 14.86
C ALA A 196 -13.68 2.13 13.57
N LEU A 197 -14.83 1.61 13.12
CA LEU A 197 -14.95 0.86 11.87
C LEU A 197 -14.61 1.71 10.65
N ALA A 198 -15.07 2.96 10.60
CA ALA A 198 -14.76 3.88 9.52
C ALA A 198 -13.27 4.21 9.47
N TYR A 199 -12.66 4.49 10.63
CA TYR A 199 -11.22 4.72 10.73
C TYR A 199 -10.40 3.51 10.27
N LEU A 200 -10.74 2.30 10.74
CA LEU A 200 -10.07 1.06 10.32
C LEU A 200 -10.26 0.77 8.83
N SER A 201 -11.44 1.05 8.26
CA SER A 201 -11.67 0.89 6.83
C SER A 201 -10.72 1.77 6.03
N ARG A 202 -10.67 3.05 6.37
CA ARG A 202 -9.81 4.02 5.69
C ARG A 202 -8.34 3.63 5.81
N LYS A 203 -7.90 3.22 7.00
CA LYS A 203 -6.53 2.76 7.23
C LYS A 203 -6.19 1.49 6.43
N SER A 204 -7.09 0.52 6.37
CA SER A 204 -6.93 -0.68 5.53
C SER A 204 -6.77 -0.31 4.06
N ASP A 205 -7.60 0.60 3.55
CA ASP A 205 -7.56 1.03 2.15
C ASP A 205 -6.27 1.83 1.84
N THR A 206 -5.79 2.66 2.77
CA THR A 206 -4.48 3.30 2.65
C THR A 206 -3.36 2.28 2.54
N TYR A 207 -3.32 1.25 3.38
CA TYR A 207 -2.30 0.20 3.28
C TYR A 207 -2.37 -0.59 1.97
N LYS A 208 -3.59 -0.88 1.47
CA LYS A 208 -3.74 -1.53 0.16
C LYS A 208 -3.21 -0.67 -0.98
N MET A 209 -3.50 0.63 -0.95
CA MET A 209 -3.03 1.59 -1.95
C MET A 209 -1.49 1.69 -1.92
N ILE A 210 -0.89 1.89 -0.74
CA ILE A 210 0.57 1.95 -0.60
C ILE A 210 1.19 0.61 -1.04
N GLY A 211 0.57 -0.52 -0.68
CA GLY A 211 1.01 -1.85 -1.13
C GLY A 211 0.99 -2.01 -2.65
N TYR A 212 -0.07 -1.53 -3.32
CA TYR A 212 -0.17 -1.53 -4.78
C TYR A 212 0.89 -0.65 -5.45
N VAL A 213 1.14 0.55 -4.91
CA VAL A 213 2.20 1.44 -5.39
C VAL A 213 3.58 0.81 -5.19
N ALA A 214 3.83 0.16 -4.05
CA ALA A 214 5.09 -0.53 -3.81
C ALA A 214 5.29 -1.74 -4.74
N ALA A 215 4.24 -2.53 -5.00
CA ALA A 215 4.29 -3.66 -5.92
C ALA A 215 4.56 -3.22 -7.35
N SER A 216 3.84 -2.20 -7.83
CA SER A 216 4.04 -1.64 -9.17
C SER A 216 5.43 -1.03 -9.34
N ALA A 217 5.95 -0.33 -8.33
CA ALA A 217 7.34 0.15 -8.32
C ALA A 217 8.34 -1.01 -8.42
N GLY A 218 8.10 -2.12 -7.71
CA GLY A 218 8.94 -3.32 -7.82
C GLY A 218 8.96 -3.92 -9.22
N VAL A 219 7.79 -4.02 -9.89
CA VAL A 219 7.69 -4.51 -11.27
C VAL A 219 8.39 -3.56 -12.25
N LEU A 220 8.20 -2.25 -12.09
CA LEU A 220 8.88 -1.23 -12.92
C LEU A 220 10.40 -1.31 -12.76
N LEU A 221 10.92 -1.41 -11.54
CA LEU A 221 12.36 -1.60 -11.31
C LEU A 221 12.89 -2.87 -11.97
N MET A 222 12.12 -3.97 -11.94
CA MET A 222 12.52 -5.22 -12.58
C MET A 222 12.55 -5.10 -14.12
N THR A 223 11.55 -4.46 -14.71
CA THR A 223 11.52 -4.23 -16.18
C THR A 223 12.67 -3.32 -16.62
N VAL A 224 12.97 -2.28 -15.85
CA VAL A 224 14.13 -1.40 -16.07
C VAL A 224 15.44 -2.19 -15.95
N ALA A 225 15.57 -3.08 -14.96
CA ALA A 225 16.74 -3.94 -14.80
C ALA A 225 16.94 -4.88 -16.00
N ILE A 226 15.87 -5.52 -16.48
CA ILE A 226 15.89 -6.39 -17.67
C ILE A 226 16.28 -5.57 -18.91
N TYR A 227 15.72 -4.38 -19.07
CA TYR A 227 16.06 -3.48 -20.18
C TYR A 227 17.54 -3.08 -20.18
N TYR A 228 18.08 -2.66 -19.03
CA TYR A 228 19.51 -2.34 -18.92
C TYR A 228 20.41 -3.56 -19.16
N ALA A 229 20.02 -4.73 -18.65
CA ALA A 229 20.75 -5.96 -18.89
C ALA A 229 20.77 -6.31 -20.40
N HIS A 230 19.64 -6.17 -21.08
CA HIS A 230 19.55 -6.36 -22.53
C HIS A 230 20.42 -5.35 -23.27
N GLN A 231 20.28 -4.05 -23.00
CA GLN A 231 21.08 -3.02 -23.67
C GLN A 231 22.58 -3.26 -23.52
N PHE A 232 23.05 -3.63 -22.33
CA PHE A 232 24.46 -3.91 -22.10
C PHE A 232 24.97 -5.11 -22.89
N VAL A 233 24.21 -6.21 -22.92
CA VAL A 233 24.60 -7.42 -23.68
C VAL A 233 24.71 -7.12 -25.18
N PHE A 234 23.81 -6.29 -25.73
CA PHE A 234 23.82 -5.97 -27.15
C PHE A 234 24.81 -4.85 -27.51
N SER A 235 24.95 -3.80 -26.69
CA SER A 235 25.84 -2.66 -26.98
C SER A 235 27.31 -3.06 -26.94
N ASP A 236 27.74 -3.75 -25.89
CA ASP A 236 29.16 -3.98 -25.65
C ASP A 236 29.70 -5.12 -26.50
N VAL A 237 28.87 -6.12 -26.82
CA VAL A 237 29.24 -7.16 -27.79
C VAL A 237 29.37 -6.57 -29.19
N SER A 238 28.56 -5.58 -29.55
CA SER A 238 28.65 -4.91 -30.86
C SER A 238 29.84 -3.94 -30.95
N GLN A 239 30.25 -3.29 -29.86
CA GLN A 239 31.36 -2.32 -29.84
C GLN A 239 32.71 -2.92 -29.44
N ALA A 240 32.74 -4.14 -28.89
CA ALA A 240 33.96 -4.95 -28.83
C ALA A 240 34.48 -5.38 -30.22
N ASN A 241 33.90 -4.79 -31.29
CA ASN A 241 34.49 -4.62 -32.62
C ASN A 241 35.88 -3.97 -32.50
N VAL A 242 36.83 -4.83 -32.19
CA VAL A 242 38.14 -4.95 -32.83
C VAL A 242 38.66 -3.59 -33.32
N SER A 243 39.24 -2.80 -32.42
CA SER A 243 40.29 -1.88 -32.85
C SER A 243 41.42 -2.77 -33.40
N VAL A 244 41.38 -3.01 -34.70
CA VAL A 244 42.47 -3.63 -35.44
C VAL A 244 43.56 -2.59 -35.50
N ASP A 245 44.44 -2.56 -34.50
CA ASP A 245 45.68 -1.79 -34.63
C ASP A 245 46.52 -2.49 -35.70
N ILE A 246 46.56 -1.89 -36.90
CA ILE A 246 47.42 -2.32 -37.99
C ILE A 246 48.82 -1.78 -37.67
N THR A 247 49.60 -2.55 -36.92
CA THR A 247 51.02 -2.28 -36.76
C THR A 247 51.76 -2.75 -38.02
N HIS A 248 52.21 -1.79 -38.84
CA HIS A 248 53.09 -2.08 -39.97
C HIS A 248 54.47 -2.50 -39.44
N ASN A 249 54.77 -3.80 -39.50
CA ASN A 249 56.11 -4.30 -39.27
C ASN A 249 57.00 -4.00 -40.50
N ILE A 250 58.27 -3.64 -40.27
CA ILE A 250 59.26 -3.20 -41.29
C ILE A 250 59.49 -4.24 -42.40
N TYR A 251 59.07 -5.50 -42.19
CA TYR A 251 59.20 -6.61 -43.14
C TYR A 251 57.96 -6.88 -44.01
N GLY A 252 56.91 -6.04 -43.95
CA GLY A 252 55.75 -6.16 -44.83
C GLY A 252 54.72 -7.22 -44.43
N GLU A 253 54.92 -7.95 -43.33
CA GLU A 253 53.88 -8.80 -42.75
C GLU A 253 52.94 -7.99 -41.85
N VAL A 254 51.68 -7.89 -42.25
CA VAL A 254 50.61 -7.30 -41.44
C VAL A 254 50.19 -8.32 -40.39
N SER A 255 50.69 -8.17 -39.16
CA SER A 255 50.30 -9.01 -38.02
C SER A 255 49.18 -8.34 -37.24
N TYR A 256 47.97 -8.93 -37.30
CA TYR A 256 46.80 -8.45 -36.58
C TYR A 256 46.82 -8.98 -35.14
N THR A 257 47.46 -8.28 -34.20
CA THR A 257 47.39 -8.65 -32.79
C THR A 257 46.18 -8.00 -32.12
N LYS A 258 45.07 -8.74 -32.01
CA LYS A 258 43.88 -8.31 -31.25
C LYS A 258 44.16 -8.42 -29.74
N SER A 259 44.70 -7.37 -29.11
CA SER A 259 44.84 -7.32 -27.66
C SER A 259 43.52 -6.88 -27.02
N ILE A 260 42.77 -7.83 -26.46
CA ILE A 260 41.62 -7.51 -25.62
C ILE A 260 42.15 -6.92 -24.31
N HIS A 261 41.85 -5.64 -24.06
CA HIS A 261 42.16 -5.01 -22.79
C HIS A 261 41.22 -5.57 -21.70
N TRP A 262 41.69 -6.59 -20.97
CA TRP A 262 40.97 -7.22 -19.85
C TRP A 262 40.44 -6.22 -18.82
N SER A 263 41.13 -5.09 -18.62
CA SER A 263 40.69 -4.03 -17.70
C SER A 263 39.33 -3.43 -18.09
N VAL A 264 39.07 -3.23 -19.37
CA VAL A 264 37.80 -2.68 -19.88
C VAL A 264 36.67 -3.68 -19.61
N LEU A 265 36.89 -4.96 -19.95
CA LEU A 265 35.93 -6.03 -19.73
C LEU A 265 35.58 -6.18 -18.24
N VAL A 266 36.59 -6.26 -17.37
CA VAL A 266 36.39 -6.38 -15.92
C VAL A 266 35.68 -5.16 -15.35
N SER A 267 36.04 -3.95 -15.78
CA SER A 267 35.38 -2.73 -15.31
C SER A 267 33.92 -2.61 -15.75
N GLY A 268 33.62 -3.02 -16.99
CA GLY A 268 32.25 -3.07 -17.53
C GLY A 268 31.40 -4.09 -16.77
N PHE A 269 31.94 -5.29 -16.56
CA PHE A 269 31.29 -6.34 -15.78
C PHE A 269 30.97 -5.86 -14.35
N ILE A 270 31.92 -5.25 -13.64
CA ILE A 270 31.68 -4.76 -12.27
C ILE A 270 30.56 -3.71 -12.24
N LYS A 271 30.57 -2.75 -13.18
CA LYS A 271 29.55 -1.68 -13.23
C LYS A 271 28.15 -2.23 -13.48
N THR A 272 28.01 -3.17 -14.43
CA THR A 272 26.68 -3.71 -14.75
C THR A 272 26.20 -4.72 -13.76
N PHE A 273 27.10 -5.54 -13.23
CA PHE A 273 26.80 -6.46 -12.15
C PHE A 273 26.30 -5.71 -10.89
N THR A 274 26.98 -4.63 -10.50
CA THR A 274 26.60 -3.83 -9.33
C THR A 274 25.29 -3.07 -9.55
N LEU A 275 25.11 -2.42 -10.71
CA LEU A 275 23.86 -1.71 -11.03
C LEU A 275 22.66 -2.65 -11.12
N PHE A 276 22.81 -3.78 -11.83
CA PHE A 276 21.76 -4.79 -11.96
C PHE A 276 21.42 -5.40 -10.60
N GLY A 277 22.42 -5.78 -9.81
CA GLY A 277 22.22 -6.29 -8.45
C GLY A 277 21.48 -5.29 -7.55
N LEU A 278 21.80 -3.99 -7.66
CA LEU A 278 21.10 -2.95 -6.91
C LEU A 278 19.63 -2.81 -7.35
N LEU A 279 19.34 -2.83 -8.66
CA LEU A 279 17.97 -2.75 -9.16
C LEU A 279 17.13 -3.96 -8.75
N VAL A 280 17.70 -5.17 -8.84
CA VAL A 280 17.02 -6.40 -8.43
C VAL A 280 16.76 -6.41 -6.92
N THR A 281 17.72 -6.00 -6.10
CA THR A 281 17.53 -5.93 -4.63
C THR A 281 16.46 -4.91 -4.24
N MET A 282 16.44 -3.74 -4.89
CA MET A 282 15.37 -2.74 -4.70
C MET A 282 14.00 -3.28 -5.14
N SER A 283 13.92 -3.97 -6.27
CA SER A 283 12.68 -4.58 -6.74
C SER A 283 12.13 -5.63 -5.76
N VAL A 284 12.99 -6.56 -5.30
CA VAL A 284 12.62 -7.59 -4.31
C VAL A 284 12.20 -6.96 -2.98
N PHE A 285 12.90 -5.91 -2.54
CA PHE A 285 12.55 -5.17 -1.34
C PHE A 285 11.16 -4.53 -1.45
N SER A 286 10.89 -3.81 -2.55
CA SER A 286 9.58 -3.19 -2.81
C SER A 286 8.45 -4.22 -2.85
N TYR A 287 8.68 -5.38 -3.49
CA TYR A 287 7.69 -6.47 -3.51
C TYR A 287 7.41 -7.05 -2.13
N ARG A 288 8.46 -7.28 -1.31
CA ARG A 288 8.28 -7.75 0.08
C ARG A 288 7.54 -6.73 0.93
N MET A 289 7.85 -5.44 0.75
CA MET A 289 7.15 -4.37 1.44
C MET A 289 5.66 -4.37 1.07
N ALA A 290 5.34 -4.49 -0.23
CA ALA A 290 3.97 -4.60 -0.70
C ALA A 290 3.22 -5.77 -0.04
N LYS A 291 3.85 -6.94 0.04
CA LYS A 291 3.28 -8.13 0.69
C LYS A 291 2.94 -7.87 2.16
N ALA A 292 3.84 -7.26 2.94
CA ALA A 292 3.52 -6.93 4.34
C ALA A 292 2.43 -5.89 4.48
N LEU A 293 2.38 -4.89 3.58
CA LEU A 293 1.32 -3.88 3.61
C LEU A 293 -0.06 -4.51 3.34
N TRP A 294 -0.14 -5.47 2.42
CA TRP A 294 -1.37 -6.23 2.19
C TRP A 294 -1.75 -7.12 3.36
N ASP A 295 -0.79 -7.81 3.97
CA ASP A 295 -1.02 -8.62 5.18
C ASP A 295 -1.56 -7.74 6.34
N GLN A 296 -1.00 -6.54 6.53
CA GLN A 296 -1.53 -5.55 7.48
C GLN A 296 -2.95 -5.10 7.14
N ALA A 297 -3.24 -4.87 5.86
CA ALA A 297 -4.57 -4.46 5.43
C ALA A 297 -5.62 -5.54 5.70
N GLU A 298 -5.26 -6.82 5.54
CA GLU A 298 -6.09 -7.98 5.84
C GLU A 298 -6.36 -8.10 7.34
N ARG A 299 -5.32 -8.00 8.17
CA ARG A 299 -5.48 -8.00 9.63
C ARG A 299 -6.41 -6.90 10.11
N ILE A 300 -6.29 -5.69 9.57
CA ILE A 300 -7.20 -4.59 9.89
C ILE A 300 -8.64 -4.90 9.47
N LYS A 301 -8.84 -5.64 8.37
CA LYS A 301 -10.17 -6.12 7.96
C LYS A 301 -10.73 -7.11 8.99
N ASP A 302 -9.91 -8.01 9.52
CA ASP A 302 -10.32 -8.94 10.59
C ASP A 302 -10.68 -8.19 11.88
N ARG A 303 -9.92 -7.15 12.24
CA ARG A 303 -10.27 -6.25 13.36
C ARG A 303 -11.65 -5.63 13.20
N ARG A 304 -12.05 -5.26 11.97
CA ARG A 304 -13.40 -4.75 11.71
C ARG A 304 -14.46 -5.82 11.95
N HIS A 305 -14.20 -7.07 11.57
CA HIS A 305 -15.12 -8.17 11.83
C HIS A 305 -15.28 -8.41 13.33
N ALA A 306 -14.18 -8.45 14.09
CA ALA A 306 -14.19 -8.58 15.54
C ALA A 306 -14.95 -7.42 16.21
N LEU A 307 -14.78 -6.17 15.76
CA LEU A 307 -15.56 -5.03 16.28
C LEU A 307 -17.06 -5.14 16.02
N ARG A 308 -17.47 -5.68 14.86
CA ARG A 308 -18.89 -5.93 14.57
C ARG A 308 -19.48 -7.01 15.49
N GLN A 309 -18.70 -8.06 15.79
CA GLN A 309 -19.08 -9.07 16.77
C GLN A 309 -19.15 -8.49 18.18
N GLY A 310 -18.19 -7.65 18.57
CA GLY A 310 -18.19 -6.92 19.84
C GLY A 310 -19.43 -6.06 19.99
N ARG A 311 -19.82 -5.31 18.95
CA ARG A 311 -21.08 -4.55 18.92
C ARG A 311 -22.30 -5.42 19.17
N LEU A 312 -22.39 -6.57 18.50
CA LEU A 312 -23.49 -7.52 18.69
C LEU A 312 -23.51 -8.03 20.14
N PHE A 313 -22.36 -8.35 20.72
CA PHE A 313 -22.24 -8.77 22.11
C PHE A 313 -22.73 -7.71 23.10
N VAL A 314 -22.36 -6.43 22.89
CA VAL A 314 -22.87 -5.30 23.71
C VAL A 314 -24.40 -5.20 23.60
N HIS A 315 -24.96 -5.40 22.41
CA HIS A 315 -26.41 -5.36 22.19
C HIS A 315 -27.14 -6.49 22.90
N LEU A 316 -26.59 -7.70 22.86
CA LEU A 316 -27.16 -8.87 23.54
C LEU A 316 -27.14 -8.70 25.06
N ASN A 317 -26.09 -8.08 25.61
CA ASN A 317 -25.98 -7.81 27.05
C ASN A 317 -26.65 -6.49 27.49
N GLY A 318 -27.40 -5.84 26.58
CA GLY A 318 -28.13 -4.60 26.84
C GLY A 318 -27.29 -3.46 27.45
N GLY A 319 -26.02 -3.35 27.07
CA GLY A 319 -25.16 -2.21 27.42
C GLY A 319 -24.62 -2.17 28.85
N LYS A 320 -24.83 -3.19 29.68
CA LYS A 320 -24.14 -3.36 30.97
C LYS A 320 -23.11 -4.47 30.85
N LEU A 321 -21.87 -4.08 30.56
CA LEU A 321 -20.74 -4.98 30.49
C LEU A 321 -19.76 -4.64 31.60
N THR A 322 -19.35 -5.65 32.35
CA THR A 322 -18.17 -5.54 33.21
C THR A 322 -16.95 -5.32 32.34
N ILE A 323 -15.94 -4.62 32.86
CA ILE A 323 -14.72 -4.31 32.08
C ILE A 323 -14.03 -5.62 31.69
N GLU A 324 -14.13 -6.64 32.53
CA GLU A 324 -13.54 -7.97 32.33
C GLU A 324 -14.22 -8.74 31.20
N GLU A 325 -15.55 -8.69 31.10
CA GLU A 325 -16.28 -9.29 29.97
C GLU A 325 -16.02 -8.54 28.67
N MET A 326 -15.94 -7.21 28.74
CA MET A 326 -15.61 -6.36 27.61
C MET A 326 -14.19 -6.66 27.12
N GLU A 327 -13.22 -6.72 28.03
CA GLU A 327 -11.84 -7.11 27.73
C GLU A 327 -11.80 -8.51 27.13
N ARG A 328 -12.50 -9.49 27.72
CA ARG A 328 -12.54 -10.85 27.17
C ARG A 328 -13.16 -10.91 25.76
N ALA A 329 -14.20 -10.12 25.49
CA ALA A 329 -14.82 -10.02 24.17
C ALA A 329 -13.93 -9.30 23.14
N PHE A 330 -13.13 -8.32 23.57
CA PHE A 330 -12.20 -7.60 22.70
C PHE A 330 -10.79 -8.20 22.66
N ASN A 331 -10.47 -9.17 23.52
CA ASN A 331 -9.19 -9.88 23.55
C ASN A 331 -8.95 -10.73 22.30
N TRP A 332 -10.00 -10.97 21.49
CA TRP A 332 -9.88 -11.58 20.16
C TRP A 332 -9.00 -10.78 19.19
N ASN A 333 -8.64 -9.54 19.54
CA ASN A 333 -7.84 -8.63 18.73
C ASN A 333 -6.35 -8.56 19.13
N VAL A 334 -5.93 -9.23 20.22
CA VAL A 334 -4.63 -8.97 20.86
C VAL A 334 -3.45 -9.74 20.25
N THR A 335 -3.65 -10.81 19.47
CA THR A 335 -2.59 -11.82 19.30
C THR A 335 -2.15 -12.14 17.86
N GLN A 336 -2.19 -11.17 16.94
CA GLN A 336 -1.45 -11.35 15.68
C GLN A 336 -0.19 -10.49 15.65
N GLU A 337 0.97 -11.14 15.80
CA GLU A 337 2.30 -10.56 15.69
C GLU A 337 2.42 -9.71 14.44
N ASN A 338 2.69 -8.42 14.59
CA ASN A 338 2.79 -7.42 13.51
C ASN A 338 3.40 -8.03 12.22
N ALA A 339 2.82 -7.87 11.02
CA ALA A 339 3.38 -8.43 9.78
C ALA A 339 4.86 -8.02 9.53
N PHE A 340 5.29 -6.94 10.17
CA PHE A 340 6.66 -6.44 10.14
C PHE A 340 7.60 -7.14 11.14
N SER A 341 7.11 -7.91 12.13
CA SER A 341 7.96 -8.75 12.97
C SER A 341 8.48 -9.96 12.20
N GLN A 342 7.71 -10.45 11.22
CA GLN A 342 8.16 -11.49 10.29
C GLN A 342 9.09 -10.95 9.19
N PHE A 343 9.31 -9.63 9.14
CA PHE A 343 10.46 -9.05 8.42
C PHE A 343 11.74 -9.34 9.20
N ASN A 344 12.05 -10.62 9.40
CA ASN A 344 13.38 -11.00 9.85
C ASN A 344 14.35 -10.55 8.75
N SER A 345 15.21 -9.60 9.10
CA SER A 345 16.38 -9.20 8.32
C SER A 345 17.35 -10.36 8.07
N GLU A 346 17.06 -11.55 8.63
CA GLU A 346 17.66 -12.85 8.35
C GLU A 346 17.39 -13.38 6.94
N ALA A 347 16.53 -12.72 6.15
CA ALA A 347 16.79 -12.67 4.71
C ALA A 347 18.03 -11.82 4.41
N GLN A 348 19.10 -12.07 5.16
CA GLN A 348 20.48 -11.88 4.81
C GLN A 348 20.55 -12.33 3.36
N ALA A 349 20.86 -11.39 2.46
CA ALA A 349 21.00 -11.71 1.05
C ALA A 349 21.76 -13.04 0.94
N PRO A 350 21.44 -13.97 0.02
CA PRO A 350 22.18 -15.23 -0.09
C PRO A 350 23.71 -15.01 -0.16
N TRP A 351 24.11 -13.83 -0.64
CA TRP A 351 25.45 -13.25 -0.54
C TRP A 351 26.04 -13.13 0.87
N GLY A 352 25.29 -12.81 1.91
CA GLY A 352 25.82 -12.72 3.28
C GLY A 352 26.32 -14.07 3.80
N ASN A 353 25.61 -15.16 3.51
CA ASN A 353 26.11 -16.51 3.81
C ASN A 353 27.26 -16.89 2.88
N VAL A 354 27.15 -16.61 1.57
CA VAL A 354 28.23 -16.90 0.60
C VAL A 354 29.52 -16.10 0.90
N VAL A 355 29.42 -14.83 1.29
CA VAL A 355 30.55 -13.97 1.67
C VAL A 355 31.13 -14.42 3.00
N LYS A 356 30.28 -14.81 3.96
CA LYS A 356 30.74 -15.39 5.22
C LYS A 356 31.53 -16.68 4.97
N GLU A 357 31.01 -17.57 4.14
CA GLU A 357 31.71 -18.78 3.70
C GLU A 357 33.00 -18.43 2.96
N LEU A 358 32.98 -17.50 1.99
CA LEU A 358 34.16 -17.08 1.24
C LEU A 358 35.27 -16.50 2.14
N ILE A 359 34.91 -15.71 3.15
CA ILE A 359 35.84 -15.18 4.15
C ILE A 359 36.45 -16.32 4.98
N ILE A 360 35.64 -17.31 5.36
CA ILE A 360 36.11 -18.51 6.05
C ILE A 360 37.09 -19.27 5.15
N THR A 361 36.73 -19.52 3.88
CA THR A 361 37.58 -20.23 2.92
C THR A 361 38.89 -19.50 2.66
N LEU A 362 38.86 -18.17 2.50
CA LEU A 362 40.07 -17.34 2.35
C LEU A 362 40.98 -17.44 3.58
N ARG A 363 40.40 -17.43 4.79
CA ARG A 363 41.15 -17.56 6.03
C ARG A 363 41.79 -18.94 6.18
N GLU A 364 41.07 -20.00 5.81
CA GLU A 364 41.57 -21.37 5.83
C GLU A 364 42.67 -21.58 4.78
N THR A 365 42.48 -21.05 3.57
CA THR A 365 43.50 -21.09 2.50
C THR A 365 44.75 -20.31 2.90
N ALA A 366 44.60 -19.15 3.54
CA ALA A 366 45.71 -18.37 4.08
C ALA A 366 46.47 -19.14 5.17
N LYS A 367 45.77 -19.77 6.12
CA LYS A 367 46.40 -20.62 7.15
C LYS A 367 47.13 -21.81 6.55
N ALA A 368 46.53 -22.50 5.59
CA ALA A 368 47.12 -23.63 4.89
C ALA A 368 48.40 -23.21 4.14
N SER A 369 48.37 -22.06 3.46
CA SER A 369 49.56 -21.51 2.79
C SER A 369 50.68 -21.14 3.77
N ALA A 370 50.35 -20.56 4.93
CA ALA A 370 51.34 -20.22 5.96
C ALA A 370 51.98 -21.47 6.60
N GLN A 371 51.20 -22.52 6.83
CA GLN A 371 51.71 -23.82 7.30
C GLN A 371 52.60 -24.48 6.24
N ALA A 372 52.22 -24.45 4.96
CA ALA A 372 53.05 -24.99 3.88
C ALA A 372 54.41 -24.28 3.79
N ILE A 373 54.44 -22.94 3.93
CA ILE A 373 55.70 -22.16 3.95
C ILE A 373 56.54 -22.52 5.18
N LYS A 374 55.92 -22.70 6.35
CA LYS A 374 56.63 -23.10 7.56
C LYS A 374 57.27 -24.48 7.41
N ASN A 375 56.51 -25.46 6.92
CA ASN A 375 57.00 -26.82 6.67
C ASN A 375 58.14 -26.84 5.64
N ALA A 376 58.02 -26.06 4.55
CA ALA A 376 59.07 -25.93 3.55
C ALA A 376 60.35 -25.27 4.10
N ARG A 377 60.21 -24.37 5.09
CA ARG A 377 61.34 -23.73 5.77
C ARG A 377 62.03 -24.68 6.74
N ASP A 378 61.26 -25.49 7.47
CA ASP A 378 61.80 -26.46 8.41
C ASP A 378 62.52 -27.60 7.67
N ALA A 379 61.97 -28.06 6.53
CA ALA A 379 62.63 -29.04 5.64
C ALA A 379 63.91 -28.54 4.94
N ARG A 380 64.20 -27.24 4.97
CA ARG A 380 65.47 -26.67 4.47
C ARG A 380 66.56 -26.57 5.54
N LYS A 381 66.21 -26.77 6.82
CA LYS A 381 67.15 -26.69 7.94
C LYS A 381 67.67 -28.05 8.37
N GLU A 382 66.97 -29.11 8.01
CA GLU A 382 67.48 -30.49 7.95
C GLU A 382 68.34 -30.66 6.70
#